data_AF-A0A2V8V945-F1
#
_entry.id   AF-A0A2V8V945-F1
#
_cell.length_a   1.000
_cell.length_b   1.000
_cell.length_c   1.000
_cell.angle_alpha   90.00
_cell.angle_beta   90.00
_cell.angle_gamma   90.00
#
_symmetry.space_group_name_H-M   'P 1'
#
loop_
_entity.id
_entity.type
_entity.pdbx_description
1 polymer ?
#
loop_
_entity_poly.entity_id
_entity_poly.type
_entity_poly.pdbx_seq_one_letter_code
_entity_poly.pdbx_strand_id
1 'polypeptide(L)'
;MFWKKIRLTLEMIKFEHSVFALPFALTGALLAIREGGVDPRSIWAKLLWIVVAMVGARSSAMAFNRLIDADIDRRNPRTRMRHIPAGLLSVAFGWGFVAVSSLVFLYAARELNPLCFKLAPVALGIVFFYSYTKRFTTFSHLVLGFALGIAPAAAWIAIRGSLDVRILWLTATVTFWTAGFDIIYSCQDHQFDVDTGL
;
A
#
# COMPACT_ATOMS: atom_id res chain seq x y z
N MET A 1 0.45 -29.04 -2.31
CA MET A 1 1.28 -27.98 -2.94
C MET A 1 0.59 -26.62 -3.01
N PHE A 2 -0.66 -26.52 -3.51
CA PHE A 2 -1.38 -25.24 -3.69
C PHE A 2 -1.63 -24.46 -2.39
N TRP A 3 -2.16 -25.12 -1.36
CA TRP A 3 -2.37 -24.53 -0.02
C TRP A 3 -1.09 -24.00 0.63
N LYS A 4 0.05 -24.65 0.39
CA LYS A 4 1.36 -24.18 0.87
C LYS A 4 1.77 -22.90 0.14
N LYS A 5 1.55 -22.80 -1.18
CA LYS A 5 1.80 -21.57 -1.96
C LYS A 5 0.87 -20.43 -1.53
N ILE A 6 -0.41 -20.69 -1.28
CA ILE A 6 -1.35 -19.68 -0.75
C ILE A 6 -0.88 -19.18 0.62
N ARG A 7 -0.54 -20.07 1.54
CA ARG A 7 -0.06 -19.68 2.87
C ARG A 7 1.21 -18.83 2.80
N LEU A 8 2.19 -19.25 1.99
CA LEU A 8 3.41 -18.48 1.73
C LEU A 8 3.11 -17.12 1.08
N THR A 9 2.07 -17.03 0.25
CA THR A 9 1.64 -15.77 -0.36
C THR A 9 0.96 -14.85 0.67
N LEU A 10 0.14 -15.38 1.56
CA LEU A 10 -0.50 -14.63 2.66
C LEU A 10 0.53 -14.14 3.69
N GLU A 11 1.50 -14.98 4.05
CA GLU A 11 2.66 -14.61 4.87
C GLU A 11 3.56 -13.60 4.15
N MET A 12 3.62 -13.66 2.81
CA MET A 12 4.31 -12.66 1.98
C MET A 12 3.60 -11.30 1.98
N ILE A 13 2.27 -11.26 2.00
CA ILE A 13 1.52 -10.00 2.05
C ILE A 13 1.52 -9.40 3.47
N LYS A 14 1.98 -10.17 4.47
CA LYS A 14 1.85 -9.83 5.91
C LYS A 14 0.45 -9.25 6.17
N PHE A 15 -0.58 -10.05 5.95
CA PHE A 15 -1.99 -9.62 6.03
C PHE A 15 -2.30 -8.78 7.29
N GLU A 16 -1.66 -9.10 8.42
CA GLU A 16 -1.68 -8.35 9.67
C GLU A 16 -1.37 -6.85 9.50
N HIS A 17 -0.43 -6.50 8.62
CA HIS A 17 -0.04 -5.12 8.34
C HIS A 17 -1.03 -4.38 7.44
N SER A 18 -1.84 -5.11 6.66
CA SER A 18 -2.98 -4.53 5.93
C SER A 18 -4.09 -4.13 6.89
N VAL A 19 -4.29 -4.89 7.97
CA VAL A 19 -5.26 -4.54 9.03
C VAL A 19 -4.89 -3.22 9.71
N PHE A 20 -3.60 -2.94 9.92
CA PHE A 20 -3.17 -1.67 10.54
C PHE A 20 -3.35 -0.43 9.65
N ALA A 21 -3.51 -0.59 8.34
CA ALA A 21 -3.79 0.53 7.44
C ALA A 21 -5.30 0.88 7.38
N LEU A 22 -6.18 -0.09 7.67
CA LEU A 22 -7.64 0.08 7.62
C LEU A 22 -8.16 1.24 8.46
N PRO A 23 -7.71 1.48 9.71
CA PRO A 23 -8.20 2.58 10.53
C PRO A 23 -8.07 3.95 9.85
N PHE A 24 -6.98 4.22 9.12
CA PHE A 24 -6.77 5.52 8.49
C PHE A 24 -7.76 5.79 7.35
N ALA A 25 -7.95 4.81 6.47
CA ALA A 25 -8.91 4.91 5.38
C ALA A 25 -10.35 4.89 5.89
N LEU A 26 -10.69 4.02 6.85
CA LEU A 26 -12.03 3.97 7.44
C LEU A 26 -12.36 5.25 8.19
N THR A 27 -11.39 5.88 8.87
CA THR A 27 -11.58 7.21 9.47
C THR A 27 -11.92 8.24 8.39
N GLY A 28 -11.19 8.25 7.27
CA GLY A 28 -11.50 9.14 6.13
C GLY A 28 -12.90 8.89 5.55
N ALA A 29 -13.30 7.62 5.42
CA ALA A 29 -14.64 7.24 4.97
C ALA A 29 -15.73 7.68 5.96
N LEU A 30 -15.52 7.50 7.28
CA LEU A 30 -16.47 7.89 8.32
C LEU A 30 -16.65 9.41 8.38
N LEU A 31 -15.55 10.17 8.28
CA LEU A 31 -15.60 11.63 8.21
C LEU A 31 -16.39 12.08 6.97
N ALA A 32 -16.18 11.43 5.83
CA ALA A 32 -16.92 11.71 4.60
C ALA A 32 -18.42 11.37 4.72
N ILE A 33 -18.77 10.27 5.39
CA ILE A 33 -20.17 9.88 5.64
C ILE A 33 -20.86 10.89 6.56
N ARG A 34 -20.15 11.40 7.58
CA ARG A 34 -20.67 12.35 8.56
C ARG A 34 -21.14 13.67 7.94
N GLU A 35 -20.57 14.08 6.81
CA GLU A 35 -20.99 15.29 6.07
C GLU A 35 -22.40 15.17 5.44
N GLY A 36 -23.03 14.00 5.49
CA GLY A 36 -24.39 13.77 4.99
C GLY A 36 -24.47 13.74 3.45
N GLY A 37 -25.67 13.59 2.88
CA GLY A 37 -25.86 13.56 1.41
C GLY A 37 -25.34 12.30 0.70
N VAL A 38 -25.04 11.24 1.46
CA VAL A 38 -24.72 9.91 0.92
C VAL A 38 -25.91 8.99 1.15
N ASP A 39 -26.35 8.27 0.12
CA ASP A 39 -27.42 7.28 0.25
C ASP A 39 -27.03 6.19 1.27
N PRO A 40 -27.76 6.03 2.39
CA PRO A 40 -27.47 5.04 3.42
C PRO A 40 -27.36 3.60 2.89
N ARG A 41 -28.11 3.26 1.83
CA ARG A 41 -28.09 1.92 1.22
C ARG A 41 -26.77 1.64 0.51
N SER A 42 -26.13 2.67 -0.03
CA SER A 42 -24.85 2.57 -0.75
C SER A 42 -23.63 2.51 0.18
N ILE A 43 -23.77 2.91 1.44
CA ILE A 43 -22.63 3.05 2.37
C ILE A 43 -21.93 1.72 2.59
N TRP A 44 -22.67 0.65 2.88
CA TRP A 44 -22.09 -0.67 3.13
C TRP A 44 -21.36 -1.22 1.90
N ALA A 45 -21.93 -1.04 0.71
CA ALA A 45 -21.29 -1.42 -0.55
C ALA A 45 -20.00 -0.63 -0.79
N LYS A 46 -20.03 0.69 -0.56
CA LYS A 46 -18.83 1.54 -0.69
C LYS A 46 -17.74 1.17 0.32
N LEU A 47 -18.11 0.90 1.58
CA LEU A 47 -17.15 0.45 2.60
C LEU A 47 -16.51 -0.88 2.22
N LEU A 48 -17.29 -1.84 1.71
CA LEU A 48 -16.77 -3.11 1.21
C LEU A 48 -15.76 -2.87 0.06
N TRP A 49 -16.12 -2.06 -0.92
CA TRP A 49 -15.24 -1.76 -2.05
C TRP A 49 -13.98 -0.98 -1.63
N ILE A 50 -14.06 -0.09 -0.63
CA ILE A 50 -12.89 0.56 -0.03
C ILE A 50 -11.95 -0.50 0.55
N VAL A 51 -12.46 -1.47 1.32
CA VAL A 51 -11.63 -2.54 1.88
C VAL A 51 -10.99 -3.38 0.78
N VAL A 52 -11.75 -3.77 -0.26
CA VAL A 52 -11.22 -4.51 -1.41
C VAL A 52 -10.12 -3.71 -2.12
N ALA A 53 -10.35 -2.41 -2.35
CA ALA A 53 -9.36 -1.53 -2.97
C ALA A 53 -8.08 -1.45 -2.13
N MET A 54 -8.19 -1.26 -0.81
CA MET A 54 -7.04 -1.21 0.09
C MET A 54 -6.24 -2.50 0.09
N VAL A 55 -6.92 -3.65 0.16
CA VAL A 55 -6.26 -4.96 0.13
C VAL A 55 -5.56 -5.15 -1.22
N GLY A 56 -6.20 -4.80 -2.35
CA GLY A 56 -5.60 -4.90 -3.68
C GLY A 56 -4.37 -4.01 -3.86
N ALA A 57 -4.47 -2.73 -3.48
CA ALA A 57 -3.36 -1.78 -3.56
C ALA A 57 -2.19 -2.17 -2.65
N ARG A 58 -2.47 -2.58 -1.41
CA ARG A 58 -1.43 -3.00 -0.45
C ARG A 58 -0.74 -4.29 -0.90
N SER A 59 -1.52 -5.26 -1.38
CA SER A 59 -1.00 -6.55 -1.85
C SER A 59 -0.11 -6.39 -3.07
N SER A 60 -0.54 -5.59 -4.06
CA SER A 60 0.27 -5.26 -5.22
C SER A 60 1.54 -4.52 -4.83
N ALA A 61 1.45 -3.48 -4.00
CA ALA A 61 2.61 -2.71 -3.55
C ALA A 61 3.64 -3.57 -2.79
N MET A 62 3.20 -4.43 -1.86
CA MET A 62 4.12 -5.27 -1.09
C MET A 62 4.77 -6.35 -1.95
N ALA A 63 4.01 -6.97 -2.86
CA ALA A 63 4.56 -7.96 -3.78
C ALA A 63 5.57 -7.30 -4.75
N PHE A 64 5.24 -6.12 -5.27
CA PHE A 64 6.12 -5.35 -6.12
C PHE A 64 7.41 -4.97 -5.40
N ASN A 65 7.31 -4.44 -4.18
CA ASN A 65 8.48 -4.10 -3.37
C ASN A 65 9.41 -5.30 -3.16
N ARG A 66 8.85 -6.47 -2.85
CA ARG A 66 9.65 -7.70 -2.63
C ARG A 66 10.29 -8.24 -3.92
N LEU A 67 9.69 -7.99 -5.08
CA LEU A 67 10.27 -8.36 -6.37
C LEU A 67 11.44 -7.44 -6.74
N ILE A 68 11.27 -6.13 -6.59
CA ILE A 68 12.31 -5.14 -6.89
C ILE A 68 13.48 -5.23 -5.91
N ASP A 69 13.18 -5.45 -4.63
CA ASP A 69 14.23 -5.57 -3.60
C ASP A 69 14.84 -6.97 -3.55
N ALA A 70 14.40 -7.95 -4.36
CA ALA A 70 14.82 -9.35 -4.24
C ALA A 70 16.34 -9.57 -4.25
N ASP A 71 17.07 -8.90 -5.15
CA ASP A 71 18.53 -9.02 -5.25
C ASP A 71 19.29 -8.31 -4.12
N ILE A 72 18.70 -7.25 -3.56
CA ILE A 72 19.24 -6.52 -2.40
C ILE A 72 18.98 -7.33 -1.13
N ASP A 73 17.73 -7.78 -0.96
CA ASP A 73 17.28 -8.58 0.17
C ASP A 73 18.05 -9.90 0.30
N ARG A 74 18.52 -10.48 -0.83
CA ARG A 74 19.34 -11.69 -0.84
C ARG A 74 20.73 -11.49 -0.26
N ARG A 75 21.27 -10.27 -0.35
CA ARG A 75 22.59 -9.90 0.18
C ARG A 75 22.55 -9.46 1.64
N ASN A 76 21.39 -9.01 2.13
CA ASN A 76 21.22 -8.58 3.52
C ASN A 76 21.02 -9.78 4.48
N PRO A 77 21.87 -9.95 5.52
CA PRO A 77 21.78 -11.04 6.49
C PRO A 77 20.42 -11.15 7.20
N ARG A 78 19.71 -10.04 7.39
CA ARG A 78 18.41 -9.95 8.07
C ARG A 78 17.25 -10.37 7.16
N THR A 79 17.33 -10.09 5.86
CA THR A 79 16.21 -10.28 4.91
C THR A 79 16.42 -11.44 3.94
N ARG A 80 17.59 -12.10 3.94
CA ARG A 80 17.90 -13.27 3.10
C ARG A 80 16.91 -14.43 3.22
N MET A 81 16.20 -14.54 4.35
CA MET A 81 15.20 -15.58 4.61
C MET A 81 13.80 -15.25 4.06
N ARG A 82 13.63 -14.09 3.40
CA ARG A 82 12.34 -13.73 2.78
C ARG A 82 11.99 -14.68 1.63
N HIS A 83 10.70 -14.87 1.41
CA HIS A 83 10.11 -15.86 0.51
C HIS A 83 10.66 -15.85 -0.94
N ILE A 84 10.87 -14.67 -1.53
CA ILE A 84 11.38 -14.54 -2.90
C ILE A 84 12.92 -14.74 -2.94
N PRO A 85 13.73 -14.05 -2.10
CA PRO A 85 15.17 -14.31 -1.99
C PRO A 85 15.55 -15.76 -1.63
N ALA A 86 14.73 -16.42 -0.82
CA ALA A 86 14.90 -17.82 -0.42
C ALA A 86 14.43 -18.83 -1.49
N GLY A 87 13.89 -18.37 -2.62
CA GLY A 87 13.44 -19.23 -3.73
C GLY A 87 12.13 -20.00 -3.44
N LEU A 88 11.40 -19.66 -2.38
CA LEU A 88 10.15 -20.33 -2.00
C LEU A 88 8.98 -19.95 -2.91
N LEU A 89 9.06 -18.79 -3.57
CA LEU A 89 8.11 -18.31 -4.58
C LEU A 89 8.86 -17.89 -5.84
N SER A 90 8.35 -18.25 -7.02
CA SER A 90 8.96 -17.86 -8.29
C SER A 90 8.70 -16.39 -8.60
N VAL A 91 9.67 -15.74 -9.25
CA VAL A 91 9.57 -14.35 -9.73
C VAL A 91 8.36 -14.17 -10.65
N ALA A 92 8.12 -15.15 -11.54
CA ALA A 92 6.95 -15.15 -12.43
C ALA A 92 5.62 -15.18 -11.66
N PHE A 93 5.54 -15.96 -10.58
CA PHE A 93 4.36 -15.97 -9.71
C PHE A 93 4.17 -14.62 -9.01
N GLY A 94 5.25 -14.01 -8.53
CA GLY A 94 5.19 -12.68 -7.92
C GLY A 94 4.65 -11.62 -8.88
N TRP A 95 5.14 -11.57 -10.12
CA TRP A 95 4.62 -10.66 -11.14
C TRP A 95 3.15 -10.93 -11.48
N GLY A 96 2.76 -12.21 -11.60
CA GLY A 96 1.35 -12.58 -11.76
C GLY A 96 0.48 -12.09 -10.61
N PHE A 97 0.98 -12.20 -9.37
CA PHE A 97 0.27 -11.72 -8.18
C PHE A 97 0.14 -10.19 -8.14
N VAL A 98 1.19 -9.45 -8.54
CA VAL A 98 1.14 -7.99 -8.69
C VAL A 98 0.07 -7.60 -9.71
N ALA A 99 0.05 -8.25 -10.88
CA ALA A 99 -0.91 -7.99 -11.93
C ALA A 99 -2.36 -8.24 -11.45
N VAL A 100 -2.64 -9.40 -10.88
CA VAL A 100 -3.98 -9.74 -10.37
C VAL A 100 -4.41 -8.78 -9.26
N SER A 101 -3.54 -8.48 -8.29
CA SER A 101 -3.86 -7.55 -7.19
C SER A 101 -4.12 -6.13 -7.68
N SER A 102 -3.38 -5.68 -8.70
CA SER A 102 -3.58 -4.37 -9.34
C SER A 102 -4.91 -4.31 -10.10
N LEU A 103 -5.28 -5.39 -10.79
CA LEU A 103 -6.58 -5.51 -11.47
C LEU A 103 -7.75 -5.49 -10.47
N VAL A 104 -7.63 -6.20 -9.34
CA VAL A 104 -8.61 -6.15 -8.25
C VAL A 104 -8.77 -4.73 -7.71
N PHE A 105 -7.66 -4.01 -7.50
CA PHE A 105 -7.70 -2.61 -7.09
C PHE A 105 -8.39 -1.70 -8.11
N LEU A 106 -8.04 -1.82 -9.40
CA LEU A 106 -8.67 -1.03 -10.47
C LEU A 106 -10.16 -1.32 -10.60
N TYR A 107 -10.56 -2.58 -10.47
CA TYR A 107 -11.96 -2.99 -10.48
C TYR A 107 -12.73 -2.40 -9.29
N ALA A 108 -12.18 -2.50 -8.07
CA ALA A 108 -12.78 -1.89 -6.89
C ALA A 108 -12.89 -0.35 -7.03
N ALA A 109 -11.88 0.31 -7.59
CA ALA A 109 -11.91 1.75 -7.83
C ALA A 109 -13.00 2.17 -8.83
N ARG A 110 -13.28 1.33 -9.83
CA ARG A 110 -14.38 1.52 -10.78
C ARG A 110 -15.74 1.44 -10.10
N GLU A 111 -15.94 0.47 -9.21
CA GLU A 111 -17.20 0.27 -8.48
C GLU A 111 -17.46 1.36 -7.42
N LEU A 112 -16.42 2.08 -6.99
CA LEU A 112 -16.57 3.19 -6.04
C LEU A 112 -17.14 4.44 -6.70
N ASN A 113 -16.42 5.01 -7.68
CA ASN A 113 -16.90 6.12 -8.50
C ASN A 113 -15.91 6.44 -9.65
N PRO A 114 -16.32 7.25 -10.65
CA PRO A 114 -15.46 7.62 -11.78
C PRO A 114 -14.17 8.36 -11.40
N LEU A 115 -14.18 9.15 -10.33
CA LEU A 115 -12.99 9.90 -9.89
C LEU A 115 -11.95 8.95 -9.28
N CYS A 116 -12.37 7.97 -8.46
CA CYS A 116 -11.52 6.90 -7.96
C CYS A 116 -10.87 6.11 -9.10
N PHE A 117 -11.64 5.75 -10.14
CA PHE A 117 -11.09 5.02 -11.28
C PHE A 117 -10.03 5.84 -12.05
N LYS A 118 -10.27 7.14 -12.26
CA LYS A 118 -9.30 8.04 -12.90
C LYS A 118 -8.01 8.20 -12.08
N LEU A 119 -8.13 8.24 -10.74
CA LEU A 119 -7.00 8.41 -9.84
C LEU A 119 -6.28 7.09 -9.50
N ALA A 120 -6.90 5.93 -9.73
CA ALA A 120 -6.33 4.64 -9.38
C ALA A 120 -4.97 4.34 -10.07
N PRO A 121 -4.78 4.61 -11.37
CA PRO A 121 -3.45 4.46 -11.99
C PRO A 121 -2.39 5.36 -11.34
N VAL A 122 -2.76 6.58 -10.93
CA VAL A 122 -1.86 7.50 -10.23
C VAL A 122 -1.49 6.95 -8.86
N ALA A 123 -2.47 6.41 -8.11
CA ALA A 123 -2.24 5.78 -6.82
C ALA A 123 -1.31 4.56 -6.94
N LEU A 124 -1.50 3.69 -7.93
CA LEU A 124 -0.58 2.58 -8.23
C LEU A 124 0.82 3.08 -8.58
N GLY A 125 0.91 4.13 -9.39
CA GLY A 125 2.16 4.78 -9.73
C GLY A 125 2.93 5.23 -8.48
N ILE A 126 2.25 5.89 -7.53
CA ILE A 126 2.86 6.35 -6.27
C ILE A 126 3.38 5.17 -5.43
N VAL A 127 2.56 4.13 -5.22
CA VAL A 127 2.97 2.99 -4.37
C VAL A 127 4.07 2.14 -4.99
N PHE A 128 4.11 2.01 -6.33
CA PHE A 128 5.21 1.32 -7.02
C PHE A 128 6.47 2.19 -7.11
N PHE A 129 6.32 3.50 -7.31
CA PHE A 129 7.44 4.43 -7.36
C PHE A 129 8.24 4.41 -6.05
N TYR A 130 7.56 4.32 -4.90
CA TYR A 130 8.23 4.16 -3.61
C TYR A 130 9.24 3.00 -3.58
N SER A 131 8.96 1.84 -4.20
CA SER A 131 9.90 0.72 -4.18
C SER A 131 11.22 1.03 -4.88
N TYR A 132 11.27 2.05 -5.74
CA TYR A 132 12.50 2.51 -6.37
C TYR A 132 13.21 3.63 -5.61
N THR A 133 12.52 4.39 -4.75
CA THR A 133 13.08 5.58 -4.10
C THR A 133 14.27 5.29 -3.22
N LYS A 134 14.32 4.10 -2.63
CA LYS A 134 15.47 3.61 -1.84
C LYS A 134 16.79 3.62 -2.60
N ARG A 135 16.77 3.61 -3.93
CA ARG A 135 17.99 3.52 -4.76
C ARG A 135 18.59 4.87 -5.14
N PHE A 136 17.84 5.96 -4.96
CA PHE A 136 18.23 7.28 -5.47
C PHE A 136 17.98 8.43 -4.51
N THR A 137 17.24 8.23 -3.42
CA THR A 137 16.95 9.31 -2.47
C THR A 137 16.85 8.84 -1.02
N THR A 138 17.48 9.60 -0.13
CA THR A 138 17.36 9.47 1.33
C THR A 138 15.98 9.89 1.84
N PHE A 139 15.17 10.57 1.01
CA PHE A 139 13.78 10.93 1.31
C PHE A 139 12.77 9.80 1.03
N SER A 140 13.24 8.57 0.84
CA SER A 140 12.39 7.40 0.58
C SER A 140 11.30 7.21 1.65
N HIS A 141 11.61 7.51 2.91
CA HIS A 141 10.68 7.50 4.05
C HIS A 141 9.50 8.46 3.88
N LEU A 142 9.73 9.65 3.32
CA LEU A 142 8.67 10.61 3.05
C LEU A 142 7.76 10.11 1.93
N VAL A 143 8.32 9.46 0.90
CA VAL A 143 7.53 8.87 -0.19
C VAL A 143 6.72 7.68 0.32
N LEU A 144 7.25 6.85 1.22
CA LEU A 144 6.48 5.79 1.89
C LEU A 144 5.33 6.38 2.70
N GLY A 145 5.62 7.42 3.49
CA GLY A 145 4.61 8.12 4.26
C GLY A 145 3.52 8.71 3.37
N PHE A 146 3.89 9.27 2.23
CA PHE A 146 2.92 9.77 1.25
C PHE A 146 2.07 8.64 0.67
N ALA A 147 2.69 7.52 0.30
CA ALA A 147 2.01 6.34 -0.23
C ALA A 147 0.95 5.77 0.74
N LEU A 148 1.18 5.85 2.06
CA LEU A 148 0.16 5.48 3.06
C LEU A 148 -0.82 6.62 3.37
N GLY A 149 -0.34 7.86 3.43
CA GLY A 149 -1.14 9.03 3.80
C GLY A 149 -2.21 9.40 2.77
N ILE A 150 -2.06 9.01 1.50
CA ILE A 150 -3.14 9.17 0.52
C ILE A 150 -4.38 8.32 0.83
N ALA A 151 -4.29 7.30 1.71
CA ALA A 151 -5.40 6.39 1.99
C ALA A 151 -6.65 7.08 2.59
N PRO A 152 -6.54 7.93 3.64
CA PRO A 152 -7.67 8.75 4.11
C PRO A 152 -8.34 9.59 3.01
N ALA A 153 -7.55 10.31 2.21
CA ALA A 153 -8.08 11.14 1.12
C ALA A 153 -8.75 10.28 0.03
N ALA A 154 -8.16 9.14 -0.33
CA ALA A 154 -8.75 8.20 -1.29
C ALA A 154 -10.08 7.64 -0.79
N ALA A 155 -10.18 7.30 0.50
CA ALA A 155 -11.43 6.84 1.11
C ALA A 155 -12.50 7.94 1.18
N TRP A 156 -12.11 9.19 1.40
CA TRP A 156 -13.03 10.33 1.30
C TRP A 156 -13.57 10.48 -0.13
N ILE A 157 -12.69 10.46 -1.13
CA ILE A 157 -13.06 10.51 -2.54
C ILE A 157 -13.97 9.34 -2.90
N ALA A 158 -13.71 8.14 -2.36
CA ALA A 158 -14.54 6.95 -2.57
C ALA A 158 -15.99 7.14 -2.12
N ILE A 159 -16.20 7.83 -0.98
CA ILE A 159 -17.54 8.12 -0.47
C ILE A 159 -18.20 9.28 -1.21
N ARG A 160 -17.50 10.39 -1.42
CA ARG A 160 -18.05 11.69 -1.86
C ARG A 160 -17.95 11.96 -3.35
N GLY A 161 -17.06 11.29 -4.07
CA GLY A 161 -16.73 11.62 -5.46
C GLY A 161 -16.05 12.99 -5.64
N SER A 162 -15.57 13.59 -4.56
CA SER A 162 -14.88 14.89 -4.54
C SER A 162 -13.81 14.88 -3.44
N LEU A 163 -12.85 15.80 -3.53
CA LEU A 163 -11.80 15.98 -2.52
C LEU A 163 -12.09 17.26 -1.74
N ASP A 164 -12.10 17.16 -0.41
CA ASP A 164 -12.24 18.30 0.50
C ASP A 164 -10.89 18.65 1.11
N VAL A 165 -10.55 19.93 1.23
CA VAL A 165 -9.25 20.37 1.77
C VAL A 165 -9.06 19.90 3.22
N ARG A 166 -10.14 19.71 3.99
CA ARG A 166 -10.10 19.30 5.39
C ARG A 166 -9.48 17.92 5.57
N ILE A 167 -9.69 16.98 4.63
CA ILE A 167 -9.10 15.64 4.72
C ILE A 167 -7.59 15.64 4.51
N LEU A 168 -7.04 16.70 3.89
CA LEU A 168 -5.61 16.81 3.64
C LEU A 168 -4.81 16.93 4.93
N TRP A 169 -5.38 17.50 6.00
CA TRP A 169 -4.74 17.51 7.31
C TRP A 169 -4.54 16.11 7.87
N LEU A 170 -5.55 15.24 7.75
CA LEU A 170 -5.43 13.84 8.16
C LEU A 170 -4.41 13.10 7.29
N THR A 171 -4.46 13.30 5.97
CA THR A 171 -3.47 12.73 5.04
C THR A 171 -2.04 13.17 5.38
N ALA A 172 -1.80 14.46 5.61
CA ALA A 172 -0.50 14.99 6.00
C ALA A 172 -0.02 14.40 7.33
N THR A 173 -0.92 14.30 8.32
CA THR A 173 -0.61 13.71 9.63
C THR A 173 -0.16 12.27 9.49
N VAL A 174 -0.91 11.45 8.74
CA VAL A 174 -0.55 10.05 8.48
C VAL A 174 0.76 9.96 7.71
N THR A 175 1.00 10.85 6.74
CA THR A 175 2.25 10.91 5.99
C THR A 175 3.47 11.16 6.87
N PHE A 176 3.46 12.23 7.66
CA PHE A 176 4.60 12.56 8.51
C PHE A 176 4.80 11.57 9.64
N TRP A 177 3.73 11.05 10.22
CA TRP A 177 3.80 10.01 11.25
C TRP A 177 4.44 8.72 10.70
N THR A 178 4.00 8.26 9.54
CA THR A 178 4.53 7.06 8.89
C THR A 178 6.00 7.25 8.51
N ALA A 179 6.35 8.40 7.93
CA ALA A 179 7.73 8.73 7.59
C ALA A 179 8.63 8.76 8.83
N GLY A 180 8.17 9.38 9.92
CA GLY A 180 8.92 9.45 11.18
C GLY A 180 9.20 8.08 11.79
N PHE A 181 8.18 7.19 11.82
CA PHE A 181 8.39 5.83 12.31
C PHE A 181 9.33 5.02 11.41
N ASP A 182 9.24 5.19 10.10
CA ASP A 182 10.09 4.47 9.14
C ASP A 182 11.57 4.90 9.24
N ILE A 183 11.84 6.18 9.53
CA ILE A 183 13.20 6.67 9.82
C ILE A 183 13.78 5.99 11.06
N ILE A 184 13.00 5.86 12.14
CA ILE A 184 13.47 5.17 13.36
C ILE A 184 13.78 3.70 13.06
N TYR A 185 12.98 3.07 12.19
CA TYR A 185 13.20 1.67 11.78
C TYR A 185 14.44 1.51 10.91
N SER A 186 14.71 2.44 9.98
CA SER A 186 15.88 2.37 9.10
C SER A 186 17.21 2.55 9.84
N CYS A 187 17.23 3.24 10.97
CA CYS A 187 18.42 3.31 11.82
C CYS A 187 18.94 1.92 12.26
N GLN A 188 18.11 0.87 12.25
CA GLN A 188 18.52 -0.50 12.57
C GLN A 188 19.34 -1.17 11.47
N ASP A 189 19.18 -0.73 10.22
CA ASP A 189 19.87 -1.28 9.05
C ASP A 189 21.05 -0.38 8.61
N HIS A 190 21.39 0.66 9.39
CA HIS A 190 22.38 1.70 9.03
C HIS A 190 23.73 1.15 8.53
N GLN A 191 24.30 0.17 9.24
CA GLN A 191 25.60 -0.42 8.87
C GLN A 191 25.52 -1.07 7.47
N PHE A 192 24.44 -1.79 7.20
CA PHE A 192 24.23 -2.46 5.91
C PHE A 192 23.96 -1.45 4.78
N ASP A 193 23.15 -0.43 5.05
CA ASP A 193 22.80 0.57 4.04
C ASP A 193 24.03 1.36 3.60
N VAL A 194 24.92 1.74 4.53
CA VAL A 194 26.21 2.37 4.23
C VAL A 194 27.11 1.45 3.38
N ASP A 195 27.23 0.18 3.75
CA ASP A 195 28.07 -0.79 3.02
C ASP A 195 27.58 -1.07 1.59
N THR A 196 26.28 -0.83 1.33
CA THR A 196 25.64 -1.13 0.03
C THR A 196 25.35 0.13 -0.80
N GLY A 197 25.64 1.32 -0.27
CA GLY A 197 25.42 2.61 -0.93
C GLY A 197 23.94 2.98 -1.09
N LEU A 198 23.10 2.60 -0.12
CA LEU A 198 21.66 2.86 -0.07
C LEU A 198 21.32 4.05 0.85
#